data_AF-A0A945FGK6-F1
#
_entry.id   AF-A0A945FGK6-F1
#
_cell.length_a   1.000
_cell.length_b   1.000
_cell.length_c   1.000
_cell.angle_alpha   90.00
_cell.angle_beta   90.00
_cell.angle_gamma   90.00
#
_symmetry.space_group_name_H-M   'P 1'
#
loop_
_entity.id
_entity.type
_entity.pdbx_description
1 polymer ?
#
loop_
_entity_poly.entity_id
_entity_poly.type
_entity_poly.pdbx_seq_one_letter_code
_entity_poly.pdbx_strand_id
1 'polypeptide(L)'
;MINLHQAKIDIVEAGRRVFSQGYVASNDGNISCRIDEDRILTTPTGVSKGFLKVEDLCVVDMDGKLVSGQNRPSSEIGMHIFLYRERPDMRAVVHAHPPTATGFAVAGIPLSACVLPEVIITLGSIPIVAYGTPGGPEISEPMRQYVKDYDAYLLENHGATTVGTDVMNAYYKMETMEHFAKILFVAKQLGGFNELNSEQVSKLIAIRDRMGLRGPEPACDIPDAPSTTSASNGGIPTLRTKSAGGSGAAPAGQPTDDMVAEITRRVLAELKK
;
A
#
# COMPACT_ATOMS: atom_id res chain seq x y z
N MET A 1 16.30 25.22 -3.96
CA MET A 1 15.14 25.22 -4.87
C MET A 1 15.33 24.15 -5.94
N ILE A 2 14.31 23.35 -6.23
CA ILE A 2 14.36 22.34 -7.30
C ILE A 2 14.16 23.00 -8.67
N ASN A 3 14.65 22.39 -9.74
CA ASN A 3 14.34 22.83 -11.10
C ASN A 3 12.87 22.50 -11.42
N LEU A 4 12.01 23.53 -11.48
CA LEU A 4 10.57 23.37 -11.71
C LEU A 4 10.25 22.70 -13.05
N HIS A 5 11.03 22.98 -14.10
CA HIS A 5 10.81 22.36 -15.41
C HIS A 5 11.05 20.85 -15.35
N GLN A 6 12.15 20.42 -14.72
CA GLN A 6 12.43 19.01 -14.52
C GLN A 6 11.36 18.33 -13.65
N ALA A 7 10.96 18.98 -12.55
CA ALA A 7 9.92 18.45 -11.66
C ALA A 7 8.58 18.21 -12.39
N LYS A 8 8.21 19.10 -13.32
CA LYS A 8 7.02 18.90 -14.17
C LYS A 8 7.17 17.70 -15.10
N ILE A 9 8.33 17.54 -15.74
CA ILE A 9 8.62 16.40 -16.62
C ILE A 9 8.55 15.09 -15.83
N ASP A 10 9.15 15.06 -14.63
CA ASP A 10 9.18 13.86 -13.80
C ASP A 10 7.77 13.44 -13.36
N ILE A 11 6.89 14.39 -12.99
CA ILE A 11 5.50 14.08 -12.65
C ILE A 11 4.74 13.52 -13.86
N VAL A 12 4.92 14.11 -15.05
CA VAL A 12 4.27 13.61 -16.27
C VAL A 12 4.76 12.21 -16.62
N GLU A 13 6.07 11.96 -16.53
CA GLU A 13 6.64 10.63 -16.80
C GLU A 13 6.20 9.59 -15.77
N ALA A 14 6.20 9.92 -14.48
CA ALA A 14 5.65 9.05 -13.44
C ALA A 14 4.16 8.76 -13.68
N GLY A 15 3.38 9.78 -14.07
CA GLY A 15 1.97 9.65 -14.47
C GLY A 15 1.76 8.68 -15.62
N ARG A 16 2.57 8.79 -16.67
CA ARG A 16 2.57 7.88 -17.82
C ARG A 16 2.87 6.44 -17.39
N ARG A 17 3.86 6.27 -16.50
CA ARG A 17 4.27 4.94 -16.04
C ARG A 17 3.22 4.27 -15.16
N VAL A 18 2.69 4.97 -14.15
CA VAL A 18 1.63 4.40 -13.28
C VAL A 18 0.39 4.00 -14.10
N PHE A 19 0.05 4.79 -15.14
CA PHE A 19 -1.01 4.42 -16.06
C PHE A 19 -0.64 3.20 -16.92
N SER A 20 0.55 3.17 -17.51
CA SER A 20 0.98 2.06 -18.37
C SER A 20 1.09 0.72 -17.63
N GLN A 21 1.39 0.76 -16.33
CA GLN A 21 1.44 -0.42 -15.46
C GLN A 21 0.05 -0.84 -14.94
N GLY A 22 -1.00 -0.06 -15.24
CA GLY A 22 -2.36 -0.32 -14.76
C GLY A 22 -2.55 -0.06 -13.27
N TYR A 23 -1.75 0.81 -12.65
CA TYR A 23 -1.88 1.16 -11.24
C TYR A 23 -2.96 2.21 -10.98
N VAL A 24 -3.48 2.83 -12.04
CA VAL A 24 -4.53 3.84 -12.00
C VAL A 24 -5.58 3.50 -13.06
N ALA A 25 -6.84 3.78 -12.76
CA ALA A 25 -7.98 3.65 -13.66
C ALA A 25 -8.69 4.99 -13.85
N SER A 26 -9.02 5.32 -15.10
CA SER A 26 -9.66 6.60 -15.44
C SER A 26 -8.83 7.80 -14.95
N ASN A 27 -9.31 8.53 -13.95
CA ASN A 27 -8.73 9.78 -13.44
C ASN A 27 -8.21 9.66 -12.00
N ASP A 28 -8.18 8.46 -11.44
CA ASP A 28 -7.71 8.22 -10.07
C ASP A 28 -6.18 8.37 -9.93
N GLY A 29 -5.70 8.19 -8.69
CA GLY A 29 -4.32 8.45 -8.31
C GLY A 29 -3.97 9.94 -8.33
N ASN A 30 -2.81 10.27 -7.76
CA ASN A 30 -2.28 11.63 -7.78
C ASN A 30 -0.80 11.63 -7.42
N ILE A 31 -0.08 12.62 -7.97
CA ILE A 31 1.36 12.74 -7.83
C ILE A 31 1.67 14.19 -7.46
N SER A 32 2.59 14.37 -6.52
CA SER A 32 3.06 15.70 -6.15
C SER A 32 4.55 15.71 -5.84
N CYS A 33 5.16 16.90 -5.91
CA CYS A 33 6.47 17.14 -5.37
C CYS A 33 6.60 18.52 -4.71
N ARG A 34 7.38 18.58 -3.64
CA ARG A 34 7.74 19.82 -2.94
C ARG A 34 8.77 20.60 -3.75
N ILE A 35 8.40 21.80 -4.19
CA ILE A 35 9.26 22.65 -5.03
C ILE A 35 10.06 23.69 -4.24
N ASP A 36 9.50 24.15 -3.12
CA ASP A 36 10.16 25.00 -2.11
C ASP A 36 9.60 24.74 -0.70
N GLU A 37 9.82 25.65 0.25
CA GLU A 37 9.41 25.50 1.65
C GLU A 37 7.88 25.48 1.80
N ASP A 38 7.17 26.27 1.00
CA ASP A 38 5.74 26.53 1.18
C ASP A 38 4.89 26.10 -0.02
N ARG A 39 5.50 25.52 -1.07
CA ARG A 39 4.81 25.17 -2.32
C ARG A 39 5.03 23.75 -2.77
N ILE A 40 3.95 23.18 -3.29
CA ILE A 40 3.87 21.83 -3.84
C ILE A 40 3.37 21.93 -5.28
N LEU A 41 4.08 21.29 -6.21
CA LEU A 41 3.60 21.00 -7.55
C LEU A 41 2.78 19.71 -7.50
N THR A 42 1.59 19.68 -8.08
CA THR A 42 0.70 18.51 -8.02
C THR A 42 -0.12 18.31 -9.29
N THR A 43 -0.54 17.07 -9.52
CA THR A 43 -1.48 16.73 -10.58
C THR A 43 -2.87 17.30 -10.29
N PRO A 44 -3.62 17.73 -11.33
CA PRO A 44 -4.99 18.17 -11.16
C PRO A 44 -5.95 17.01 -10.92
N THR A 45 -7.14 17.34 -10.43
CA THR A 45 -8.29 16.41 -10.41
C THR A 45 -8.86 16.22 -11.81
N GLY A 46 -9.51 15.07 -12.06
CA GLY A 46 -10.26 14.83 -13.29
C GLY A 46 -9.41 14.59 -14.55
N VAL A 47 -8.09 14.46 -14.42
CA VAL A 47 -7.18 14.16 -15.54
C VAL A 47 -6.50 12.82 -15.32
N SER A 48 -6.62 11.95 -16.31
CA SER A 48 -5.96 10.66 -16.35
C SER A 48 -4.45 10.80 -16.37
N LYS A 49 -3.76 10.05 -15.50
CA LYS A 49 -2.30 10.22 -15.32
C LYS A 49 -1.49 9.86 -16.55
N GLY A 50 -2.02 8.98 -17.41
CA GLY A 50 -1.43 8.63 -18.70
C GLY A 50 -1.45 9.73 -19.75
N PHE A 51 -2.31 10.73 -19.58
CA PHE A 51 -2.53 11.82 -20.55
C PHE A 51 -2.15 13.20 -20.00
N LEU A 52 -1.52 13.26 -18.83
CA LEU A 52 -1.06 14.50 -18.23
C LEU A 52 -0.07 15.23 -19.14
N LYS A 53 -0.24 16.54 -19.24
CA LYS A 53 0.75 17.45 -19.84
C LYS A 53 1.32 18.37 -18.77
N VAL A 54 2.49 18.96 -19.06
CA VAL A 54 3.18 19.83 -18.11
C VAL A 54 2.40 21.12 -17.79
N GLU A 55 1.49 21.51 -18.68
CA GLU A 55 0.57 22.65 -18.54
C GLU A 55 -0.62 22.31 -17.62
N ASP A 56 -0.95 21.03 -17.46
CA ASP A 56 -2.08 20.60 -16.64
C ASP A 56 -1.76 20.70 -15.14
N LEU A 57 -0.48 20.65 -14.79
CA LEU A 57 0.01 20.66 -13.42
C LEU A 57 -0.26 22.01 -12.73
N CYS A 58 -0.56 21.93 -11.44
CA CYS A 58 -0.88 23.08 -10.61
C CYS A 58 0.10 23.18 -9.42
N VAL A 59 0.28 24.39 -8.92
CA VAL A 59 1.05 24.66 -7.70
C VAL A 59 0.07 25.08 -6.62
N VAL A 60 0.16 24.46 -5.46
CA VAL A 60 -0.58 24.82 -4.26
C VAL A 60 0.37 25.26 -3.15
N ASP A 61 -0.14 26.04 -2.20
CA ASP A 61 0.56 26.30 -0.94
C ASP A 61 0.36 25.14 0.06
N MET A 62 1.00 25.25 1.23
CA MET A 62 0.88 24.26 2.31
C MET A 62 -0.49 24.22 2.96
N ASP A 63 -1.44 25.09 2.61
CA ASP A 63 -2.85 25.02 3.01
C ASP A 63 -3.74 24.41 1.91
N GLY A 64 -3.14 23.99 0.79
CA GLY A 64 -3.83 23.37 -0.34
C GLY A 64 -4.53 24.36 -1.25
N LYS A 65 -4.29 25.67 -1.07
CA LYS A 65 -4.86 26.71 -1.93
C LYS A 65 -4.05 26.83 -3.21
N LEU A 66 -4.76 26.96 -4.34
CA LEU A 66 -4.16 27.14 -5.65
C LEU A 66 -3.34 28.45 -5.70
N VAL A 67 -2.05 28.33 -6.04
CA VAL A 67 -1.12 29.45 -6.23
C VAL A 67 -0.90 29.72 -7.71
N SER A 68 -0.79 28.67 -8.55
CA SER A 68 -0.68 28.81 -10.01
C SER A 68 -1.16 27.57 -10.76
N GLY A 69 -1.53 27.73 -12.02
CA GLY A 69 -2.18 26.70 -12.85
C GLY A 69 -3.64 27.04 -13.12
N GLN A 70 -4.23 26.41 -14.14
CA GLN A 70 -5.63 26.64 -14.54
C GLN A 70 -6.58 25.58 -13.99
N ASN A 71 -6.05 24.41 -13.65
CA ASN A 71 -6.84 23.28 -13.19
C ASN A 71 -6.95 23.25 -11.67
N ARG A 72 -8.04 22.64 -11.18
CA ARG A 72 -8.23 22.37 -9.75
C ARG A 72 -7.25 21.26 -9.30
N PRO A 73 -6.56 21.41 -8.15
CA PRO A 73 -5.68 20.36 -7.63
C PRO A 73 -6.46 19.08 -7.30
N SER A 74 -5.73 17.97 -7.12
CA SER A 74 -6.29 16.70 -6.64
C SER A 74 -7.17 16.91 -5.40
N SER A 75 -8.28 16.16 -5.31
CA SER A 75 -9.16 16.14 -4.13
C SER A 75 -8.44 15.63 -2.88
N GLU A 76 -7.33 14.91 -3.04
CA GLU A 76 -6.57 14.29 -1.93
C GLU A 76 -5.27 15.03 -1.61
N ILE A 77 -5.12 16.27 -2.10
CA ILE A 77 -3.93 17.08 -1.82
C ILE A 77 -3.69 17.27 -0.30
N GLY A 78 -4.74 17.19 0.51
CA GLY A 78 -4.64 17.22 1.98
C GLY A 78 -3.77 16.10 2.55
N MET A 79 -3.88 14.88 2.02
CA MET A 79 -3.05 13.74 2.43
C MET A 79 -1.57 14.00 2.12
N HIS A 80 -1.28 14.56 0.94
CA HIS A 80 0.08 14.88 0.53
C HIS A 80 0.68 15.98 1.42
N ILE A 81 -0.09 17.03 1.69
CA ILE A 81 0.30 18.12 2.60
C ILE A 81 0.58 17.60 4.01
N PHE A 82 -0.29 16.74 4.54
CA PHE A 82 -0.08 16.09 5.84
C PHE A 82 1.26 15.36 5.88
N LEU A 83 1.49 14.50 4.90
CA LEU A 83 2.75 13.78 4.75
C LEU A 83 3.92 14.79 4.76
N TYR A 84 3.90 15.79 3.89
CA TYR A 84 4.97 16.78 3.76
C TYR A 84 5.26 17.58 5.04
N ARG A 85 4.27 17.78 5.91
CA ARG A 85 4.42 18.44 7.21
C ARG A 85 5.09 17.51 8.23
N GLU A 86 4.71 16.24 8.24
CA GLU A 86 5.27 15.25 9.18
C GLU A 86 6.69 14.80 8.81
N ARG A 87 7.04 14.86 7.52
CA ARG A 87 8.34 14.41 6.98
C ARG A 87 9.00 15.48 6.09
N PRO A 88 9.83 16.38 6.66
CA PRO A 88 10.56 17.39 5.90
C PRO A 88 11.64 16.83 4.95
N ASP A 89 12.06 15.58 5.16
CA ASP A 89 13.10 14.88 4.39
C ASP A 89 12.63 14.40 3.01
N MET A 90 11.32 14.15 2.84
CA MET A 90 10.78 13.71 1.56
C MET A 90 10.39 14.90 0.66
N ARG A 91 10.41 14.66 -0.65
CA ARG A 91 10.10 15.68 -1.65
C ARG A 91 9.05 15.27 -2.65
N ALA A 92 8.59 14.02 -2.64
CA ALA A 92 7.53 13.57 -3.53
C ALA A 92 6.62 12.54 -2.88
N VAL A 93 5.38 12.52 -3.35
CA VAL A 93 4.34 11.57 -2.97
C VAL A 93 3.66 11.06 -4.24
N VAL A 94 3.50 9.74 -4.33
CA VAL A 94 2.74 9.05 -5.39
C VAL A 94 1.66 8.22 -4.71
N HIS A 95 0.40 8.51 -5.04
CA HIS A 95 -0.77 7.74 -4.64
C HIS A 95 -1.41 7.09 -5.87
N ALA A 96 -1.76 5.82 -5.75
CA ALA A 96 -2.32 4.99 -6.82
C ALA A 96 -3.12 3.80 -6.27
N HIS A 97 -3.70 3.01 -7.17
CA HIS A 97 -4.49 1.80 -6.89
C HIS A 97 -3.92 0.55 -7.59
N PRO A 98 -2.64 0.19 -7.38
CA PRO A 98 -2.05 -1.02 -7.95
C PRO A 98 -2.89 -2.26 -7.58
N PRO A 99 -3.37 -3.09 -8.53
CA PRO A 99 -4.41 -4.07 -8.23
C PRO A 99 -4.06 -5.11 -7.17
N THR A 100 -2.82 -5.62 -7.15
CA THR A 100 -2.44 -6.67 -6.20
C THR A 100 -2.24 -6.10 -4.82
N ALA A 101 -1.45 -5.03 -4.69
CA ALA A 101 -1.24 -4.33 -3.43
C ALA A 101 -2.55 -3.78 -2.84
N THR A 102 -3.43 -3.19 -3.67
CA THR A 102 -4.78 -2.80 -3.26
C THR A 102 -5.60 -4.01 -2.80
N GLY A 103 -5.46 -5.17 -3.45
CA GLY A 103 -6.08 -6.42 -3.01
C GLY A 103 -5.65 -6.84 -1.60
N PHE A 104 -4.37 -6.69 -1.26
CA PHE A 104 -3.87 -6.90 0.11
C PHE A 104 -4.48 -5.89 1.10
N ALA A 105 -4.57 -4.61 0.71
CA ALA A 105 -5.18 -3.56 1.52
C ALA A 105 -6.67 -3.83 1.81
N VAL A 106 -7.43 -4.27 0.81
CA VAL A 106 -8.84 -4.69 0.94
C VAL A 106 -8.98 -5.95 1.80
N ALA A 107 -8.01 -6.87 1.72
CA ALA A 107 -8.01 -8.10 2.52
C ALA A 107 -7.58 -7.87 3.99
N GLY A 108 -7.12 -6.67 4.36
CA GLY A 108 -6.58 -6.39 5.69
C GLY A 108 -5.25 -7.12 5.96
N ILE A 109 -4.46 -7.40 4.92
CA ILE A 109 -3.19 -8.13 5.02
C ILE A 109 -2.02 -7.20 4.71
N PRO A 110 -1.16 -6.84 5.68
CA PRO A 110 0.00 -5.99 5.42
C PRO A 110 1.06 -6.72 4.57
N LEU A 111 1.97 -5.95 3.99
CA LEU A 111 3.13 -6.44 3.24
C LEU A 111 4.38 -6.25 4.11
N SER A 112 4.42 -6.94 5.26
CA SER A 112 5.44 -6.79 6.31
C SER A 112 6.48 -7.92 6.38
N ALA A 113 6.25 -9.02 5.66
CA ALA A 113 7.09 -10.22 5.75
C ALA A 113 8.52 -9.98 5.19
N CYS A 114 9.54 -10.43 5.93
CA CYS A 114 10.94 -10.34 5.51
C CYS A 114 11.29 -11.41 4.46
N VAL A 115 10.83 -11.27 3.21
CA VAL A 115 11.00 -12.33 2.18
C VAL A 115 12.01 -11.95 1.10
N LEU A 116 11.93 -10.72 0.60
CA LEU A 116 12.66 -10.29 -0.59
C LEU A 116 13.76 -9.27 -0.23
N PRO A 117 15.05 -9.57 -0.50
CA PRO A 117 16.17 -8.70 -0.16
C PRO A 117 16.04 -7.25 -0.65
N GLU A 118 15.59 -7.08 -1.89
CA GLU A 118 15.40 -5.79 -2.54
C GLU A 118 14.29 -4.97 -1.87
N VAL A 119 13.20 -5.60 -1.42
CA VAL A 119 12.12 -4.93 -0.70
C VAL A 119 12.62 -4.48 0.66
N ILE A 120 13.34 -5.33 1.38
CA ILE A 120 13.95 -4.98 2.68
C ILE A 120 14.91 -3.80 2.53
N ILE A 121 15.74 -3.78 1.48
CA ILE A 121 16.69 -2.69 1.25
C ILE A 121 15.98 -1.37 0.89
N THR A 122 14.92 -1.43 0.08
CA THR A 122 14.32 -0.23 -0.55
C THR A 122 13.08 0.33 0.16
N LEU A 123 12.29 -0.53 0.79
CA LEU A 123 11.00 -0.21 1.41
C LEU A 123 10.92 -0.64 2.87
N GLY A 124 11.49 -1.79 3.22
CA GLY A 124 11.20 -2.47 4.47
C GLY A 124 9.81 -3.06 4.49
N SER A 125 9.12 -2.92 5.61
CA SER A 125 7.70 -3.29 5.73
C SER A 125 6.80 -2.22 5.16
N ILE A 126 5.62 -2.64 4.77
CA ILE A 126 4.57 -1.79 4.23
C ILE A 126 3.31 -2.06 5.08
N PRO A 127 2.99 -1.16 6.04
CA PRO A 127 1.84 -1.33 6.92
C PRO A 127 0.53 -1.06 6.19
N ILE A 128 -0.57 -1.46 6.84
CA ILE A 128 -1.91 -1.00 6.49
C ILE A 128 -2.30 0.15 7.40
N VAL A 129 -2.59 1.29 6.78
CA VAL A 129 -3.23 2.44 7.40
C VAL A 129 -4.73 2.17 7.46
N ALA A 130 -5.32 2.34 8.65
CA ALA A 130 -6.76 2.18 8.85
C ALA A 130 -7.58 3.11 7.96
N TYR A 131 -8.80 2.68 7.62
CA TYR A 131 -9.68 3.42 6.73
C TYR A 131 -9.94 4.86 7.19
N GLY A 132 -9.92 5.78 6.22
CA GLY A 132 -10.40 7.15 6.37
C GLY A 132 -10.98 7.63 5.05
N THR A 133 -12.02 8.47 5.11
CA THR A 133 -12.76 8.89 3.92
C THR A 133 -11.87 9.68 2.94
N PRO A 134 -11.71 9.24 1.67
CA PRO A 134 -10.93 9.95 0.66
C PRO A 134 -11.41 11.38 0.43
N GLY A 135 -10.46 12.30 0.25
CA GLY A 135 -10.72 13.73 0.06
C GLY A 135 -11.13 14.52 1.32
N GLY A 136 -11.28 13.86 2.47
CA GLY A 136 -11.48 14.47 3.78
C GLY A 136 -10.20 14.47 4.64
N PRO A 137 -10.20 15.13 5.80
CA PRO A 137 -9.08 15.07 6.75
C PRO A 137 -8.88 13.69 7.37
N GLU A 138 -9.94 12.86 7.39
CA GLU A 138 -9.98 11.52 7.98
C GLU A 138 -8.98 10.55 7.33
N ILE A 139 -8.63 10.73 6.05
CA ILE A 139 -7.65 9.87 5.36
C ILE A 139 -6.24 10.00 5.95
N SER A 140 -5.92 11.15 6.56
CA SER A 140 -4.56 11.49 6.96
C SER A 140 -4.26 11.12 8.41
N GLU A 141 -5.23 11.27 9.31
CA GLU A 141 -4.98 11.07 10.75
C GLU A 141 -4.48 9.65 11.11
N PRO A 142 -5.03 8.56 10.53
CA PRO A 142 -4.51 7.21 10.81
C PRO A 142 -3.07 6.99 10.34
N MET A 143 -2.57 7.78 9.37
CA MET A 143 -1.20 7.69 8.88
C MET A 143 -0.17 8.21 9.91
N ARG A 144 -0.59 9.03 10.89
CA ARG A 144 0.32 9.67 11.87
C ARG A 144 1.19 8.70 12.64
N GLN A 145 0.68 7.51 12.94
CA GLN A 145 1.43 6.47 13.65
C GLN A 145 2.53 5.80 12.79
N TYR A 146 2.45 5.94 11.46
CA TYR A 146 3.35 5.28 10.50
C TYR A 146 4.26 6.27 9.76
N VAL A 147 3.85 7.54 9.65
CA VAL A 147 4.47 8.50 8.73
C VAL A 147 5.97 8.72 8.95
N LYS A 148 6.45 8.51 10.18
CA LYS A 148 7.86 8.68 10.54
C LYS A 148 8.74 7.48 10.19
N ASP A 149 8.13 6.30 10.09
CA ASP A 149 8.82 5.01 10.11
C ASP A 149 8.69 4.23 8.80
N TYR A 150 7.86 4.70 7.85
CA TYR A 150 7.63 4.02 6.58
C TYR A 150 7.72 4.97 5.39
N ASP A 151 8.07 4.43 4.23
CA ASP A 151 8.07 5.17 2.96
C ASP A 151 6.96 4.70 2.00
N ALA A 152 6.17 3.72 2.43
CA ALA A 152 5.17 3.03 1.64
C ALA A 152 4.03 2.58 2.54
N TYR A 153 2.80 2.76 2.07
CA TYR A 153 1.59 2.56 2.86
C TYR A 153 0.53 1.88 2.01
N LEU A 154 -0.04 0.79 2.51
CA LEU A 154 -1.35 0.34 2.05
C LEU A 154 -2.42 1.14 2.80
N LEU A 155 -3.46 1.57 2.08
CA LEU A 155 -4.61 2.26 2.65
C LEU A 155 -5.80 1.31 2.63
N GLU A 156 -6.29 0.91 3.81
CA GLU A 156 -7.38 -0.06 3.97
C GLU A 156 -8.59 0.32 3.10
N ASN A 157 -9.08 -0.64 2.30
CA ASN A 157 -10.21 -0.45 1.38
C ASN A 157 -10.08 0.72 0.38
N HIS A 158 -8.85 1.13 0.07
CA HIS A 158 -8.62 2.27 -0.82
C HIS A 158 -7.53 2.01 -1.85
N GLY A 159 -6.26 1.93 -1.44
CA GLY A 159 -5.14 2.05 -2.37
C GLY A 159 -3.77 1.92 -1.75
N ALA A 160 -2.79 2.54 -2.39
CA ALA A 160 -1.42 2.61 -1.92
C ALA A 160 -0.86 4.02 -2.06
N THR A 161 0.01 4.40 -1.12
CA THR A 161 0.74 5.68 -1.15
C THR A 161 2.21 5.40 -0.88
N THR A 162 3.09 6.08 -1.62
CA THR A 162 4.54 6.01 -1.45
C THR A 162 5.15 7.39 -1.44
N VAL A 163 6.25 7.52 -0.70
CA VAL A 163 6.98 8.78 -0.54
C VAL A 163 8.45 8.60 -0.89
N GLY A 164 9.07 9.66 -1.38
CA GLY A 164 10.44 9.61 -1.86
C GLY A 164 11.18 10.94 -1.83
N THR A 165 12.49 10.85 -2.04
CA THR A 165 13.40 12.01 -2.13
C THR A 165 13.17 12.85 -3.39
N ASP A 166 12.51 12.27 -4.38
CA ASP A 166 12.10 12.86 -5.65
C ASP A 166 10.98 12.02 -6.26
N VAL A 167 10.37 12.52 -7.34
CA VAL A 167 9.20 11.91 -7.98
C VAL A 167 9.48 10.49 -8.46
N MET A 168 10.65 10.27 -9.07
CA MET A 168 10.99 8.95 -9.61
C MET A 168 11.29 7.96 -8.49
N ASN A 169 11.94 8.38 -7.41
CA ASN A 169 12.13 7.56 -6.22
C ASN A 169 10.79 7.10 -5.61
N ALA A 170 9.82 8.02 -5.46
CA ALA A 170 8.48 7.65 -4.99
C ALA A 170 7.78 6.69 -5.96
N TYR A 171 7.87 6.93 -7.27
CA TYR A 171 7.34 6.01 -8.28
C TYR A 171 7.97 4.60 -8.21
N TYR A 172 9.29 4.50 -8.11
CA TYR A 172 9.96 3.19 -8.04
C TYR A 172 9.58 2.41 -6.78
N LYS A 173 9.32 3.10 -5.68
CA LYS A 173 8.76 2.49 -4.46
C LYS A 173 7.36 1.92 -4.70
N MET A 174 6.50 2.64 -5.44
CA MET A 174 5.18 2.13 -5.83
C MET A 174 5.28 0.87 -6.72
N GLU A 175 6.18 0.90 -7.70
CA GLU A 175 6.45 -0.23 -8.60
C GLU A 175 6.98 -1.45 -7.82
N THR A 176 7.90 -1.22 -6.88
CA THR A 176 8.46 -2.25 -6.00
C THR A 176 7.39 -2.86 -5.09
N MET A 177 6.51 -2.04 -4.51
CA MET A 177 5.40 -2.50 -3.68
C MET A 177 4.46 -3.44 -4.45
N GLU A 178 4.02 -3.06 -5.65
CA GLU A 178 3.13 -3.90 -6.46
C GLU A 178 3.83 -5.19 -6.90
N HIS A 179 5.13 -5.11 -7.24
CA HIS A 179 5.92 -6.29 -7.56
C HIS A 179 6.00 -7.27 -6.38
N PHE A 180 6.25 -6.73 -5.18
CA PHE A 180 6.28 -7.51 -3.94
C PHE A 180 4.93 -8.17 -3.65
N ALA A 181 3.84 -7.42 -3.77
CA ALA A 181 2.49 -7.93 -3.57
C ALA A 181 2.18 -9.11 -4.52
N LYS A 182 2.57 -9.00 -5.79
CA LYS A 182 2.44 -10.09 -6.79
C LYS A 182 3.22 -11.33 -6.40
N ILE A 183 4.47 -11.18 -5.98
CA ILE A 183 5.30 -12.32 -5.57
C ILE A 183 4.71 -12.99 -4.33
N LEU A 184 4.34 -12.22 -3.31
CA LEU A 184 3.73 -12.78 -2.09
C LEU A 184 2.38 -13.43 -2.38
N PHE A 185 1.58 -12.87 -3.27
CA PHE A 185 0.32 -13.48 -3.69
C PHE A 185 0.53 -14.86 -4.31
N VAL A 186 1.45 -14.96 -5.28
CA VAL A 186 1.80 -16.25 -5.91
C VAL A 186 2.37 -17.23 -4.89
N ALA A 187 3.28 -16.79 -4.02
CA ALA A 187 3.85 -17.65 -2.98
C ALA A 187 2.75 -18.21 -2.04
N LYS A 188 1.81 -17.38 -1.61
CA LYS A 188 0.66 -17.82 -0.80
C LYS A 188 -0.21 -18.84 -1.53
N GLN A 189 -0.45 -18.66 -2.84
CA GLN A 189 -1.19 -19.64 -3.64
C GLN A 189 -0.46 -20.98 -3.77
N LEU A 190 0.88 -20.97 -3.78
CA LEU A 190 1.72 -22.16 -3.82
C LEU A 190 1.87 -22.86 -2.45
N GLY A 191 1.30 -22.29 -1.38
CA GLY A 191 1.28 -22.88 -0.04
C GLY A 191 2.09 -22.14 1.02
N GLY A 192 2.75 -21.03 0.68
CA GLY A 192 3.51 -20.19 1.63
C GLY A 192 4.81 -19.65 1.05
N PHE A 193 5.57 -18.95 1.89
CA PHE A 193 6.89 -18.41 1.56
C PHE A 193 7.88 -18.70 2.70
N ASN A 194 9.18 -18.64 2.38
CA ASN A 194 10.25 -18.74 3.37
C ASN A 194 10.70 -17.34 3.75
N GLU A 195 10.75 -17.05 5.04
CA GLU A 195 11.22 -15.78 5.56
C GLU A 195 12.74 -15.81 5.81
N LEU A 196 13.36 -14.64 5.63
CA LEU A 196 14.74 -14.40 5.97
C LEU A 196 14.87 -14.24 7.49
N ASN A 197 15.89 -14.87 8.05
CA ASN A 197 16.15 -14.78 9.49
C ASN A 197 16.81 -13.43 9.88
N SER A 198 16.91 -13.19 11.19
CA SER A 198 17.46 -11.94 11.74
C SER A 198 18.89 -11.63 11.27
N GLU A 199 19.74 -12.64 11.10
CA GLU A 199 21.11 -12.47 10.61
C GLU A 199 21.13 -12.02 9.13
N GLN A 200 20.28 -12.63 8.30
CA GLN A 200 20.14 -12.27 6.89
C GLN A 200 19.59 -10.85 6.74
N VAL A 201 18.54 -10.50 7.49
CA VAL A 201 17.97 -9.15 7.50
C VAL A 201 19.02 -8.12 7.95
N SER A 202 19.79 -8.41 8.99
CA SER A 202 20.87 -7.52 9.48
C SER A 202 21.92 -7.23 8.41
N LYS A 203 22.29 -8.24 7.60
CA LYS A 203 23.22 -8.07 6.47
C LYS A 203 22.64 -7.15 5.39
N LEU A 204 21.33 -7.22 5.15
CA LEU A 204 20.64 -6.36 4.18
C LEU A 204 20.54 -4.92 4.66
N ILE A 205 20.28 -4.69 5.95
CA ILE A 205 20.32 -3.36 6.56
C ILE A 205 21.72 -2.74 6.41
N ALA A 206 22.79 -3.51 6.68
CA ALA A 206 24.16 -3.04 6.45
C ALA A 206 24.50 -2.77 4.96
N ILE A 207 23.82 -3.42 4.02
CA ILE A 207 23.93 -3.09 2.58
C ILE A 207 23.23 -1.76 2.30
N ARG A 208 22.01 -1.58 2.79
CA ARG A 208 21.23 -0.33 2.66
C ARG A 208 22.01 0.87 3.14
N ASP A 209 22.66 0.77 4.31
CA ASP A 209 23.45 1.86 4.89
C ASP A 209 24.65 2.22 4.02
N ARG A 210 25.35 1.21 3.47
CA ARG A 210 26.47 1.42 2.53
C ARG A 210 26.04 2.04 1.21
N MET A 211 24.80 1.78 0.77
CA MET A 211 24.21 2.42 -0.40
C MET A 211 23.78 3.87 -0.13
N GLY A 212 23.78 4.31 1.13
CA GLY A 212 23.37 5.67 1.51
C GLY A 212 21.88 5.94 1.28
N LEU A 213 21.07 4.88 1.25
CA LEU A 213 19.62 5.01 1.11
C LEU A 213 19.06 5.72 2.35
N ARG A 214 18.29 6.78 2.11
CA ARG A 214 17.68 7.62 3.15
C ARG A 214 16.25 7.16 3.41
N GLY A 215 15.75 7.51 4.60
CA GLY A 215 14.43 7.11 5.09
C GLY A 215 14.54 6.24 6.33
N PRO A 216 13.40 5.91 6.95
CA PRO A 216 13.35 5.13 8.17
C PRO A 216 13.90 3.71 7.98
N GLU A 217 14.36 3.10 9.08
CA GLU A 217 14.94 1.75 9.04
C GLU A 217 13.91 0.72 8.56
N PRO A 218 14.32 -0.28 7.77
CA PRO A 218 13.40 -1.30 7.27
C PRO A 218 12.76 -2.12 8.39
N ALA A 219 11.52 -1.78 8.76
CA ALA A 219 10.81 -2.43 9.85
C ALA A 219 10.03 -3.69 9.39
N CYS A 220 10.68 -4.69 8.77
CA CYS A 220 10.02 -5.96 8.45
C CYS A 220 9.85 -6.86 9.69
N ASP A 221 8.86 -7.75 9.67
CA ASP A 221 8.55 -8.64 10.79
C ASP A 221 9.66 -9.70 10.92
N ILE A 222 10.63 -9.48 11.81
CA ILE A 222 11.76 -10.39 12.01
C ILE A 222 11.28 -11.61 12.83
N PRO A 223 11.36 -12.85 12.30
CA PRO A 223 10.78 -14.03 12.97
C PRO A 223 11.38 -14.36 14.35
N ASP A 224 12.66 -14.07 14.56
CA ASP A 224 13.44 -14.51 15.73
C ASP A 224 13.88 -13.36 16.68
N ALA A 225 13.31 -12.15 16.52
CA ALA A 225 13.68 -11.03 17.38
C ALA A 225 13.06 -11.17 18.79
N PRO A 226 13.81 -10.93 19.89
CA PRO A 226 13.20 -10.83 21.21
C PRO A 226 12.19 -9.67 21.18
N SER A 227 10.95 -9.96 21.57
CA SER A 227 9.83 -9.01 21.50
C SER A 227 10.04 -7.82 22.44
N THR A 228 10.75 -6.79 21.97
CA THR A 228 10.85 -5.51 22.67
C THR A 228 9.93 -4.50 22.00
N THR A 229 8.65 -4.54 22.33
CA THR A 229 7.83 -3.39 22.78
C THR A 229 6.35 -3.76 22.82
N SER A 230 5.73 -3.39 23.94
CA SER A 230 4.30 -3.43 24.19
C SER A 230 3.58 -2.34 23.40
N ALA A 231 2.88 -2.71 22.34
CA ALA A 231 1.68 -2.02 21.91
C ALA A 231 0.58 -3.08 21.79
N SER A 232 -0.34 -3.08 22.74
CA SER A 232 -1.55 -3.91 22.68
C SER A 232 -2.44 -3.38 21.56
N ASN A 233 -2.16 -3.76 20.31
CA ASN A 233 -3.17 -3.70 19.27
C ASN A 233 -4.16 -4.82 19.55
N GLY A 234 -5.37 -4.43 19.96
CA GLY A 234 -6.51 -5.33 20.11
C GLY A 234 -6.58 -6.27 18.90
N GLY A 235 -6.62 -7.56 19.20
CA GLY A 235 -6.36 -8.63 18.24
C GLY A 235 -7.05 -8.41 16.89
N ILE A 236 -6.23 -8.28 15.86
CA ILE A 236 -6.64 -8.56 14.49
C ILE A 236 -7.10 -10.02 14.49
N PRO A 237 -8.30 -10.35 13.99
CA PRO A 237 -8.69 -11.74 13.82
C PRO A 237 -7.74 -12.35 12.79
N THR A 238 -6.71 -13.06 13.27
CA THR A 238 -6.03 -14.04 12.44
C THR A 238 -7.13 -14.98 11.96
N LEU A 239 -7.41 -14.98 10.66
CA LEU A 239 -8.11 -16.07 10.01
C LEU A 239 -7.29 -17.32 10.33
N ARG A 240 -7.67 -18.02 11.41
CA ARG A 240 -7.19 -19.37 11.69
C ARG A 240 -7.60 -20.19 10.49
N THR A 241 -6.68 -20.36 9.55
CA THR A 241 -6.72 -21.51 8.67
C THR A 241 -6.72 -22.71 9.61
N LYS A 242 -7.81 -23.48 9.60
CA LYS A 242 -7.81 -24.80 10.21
C LYS A 242 -6.75 -25.60 9.45
N SER A 243 -5.55 -25.67 10.01
CA SER A 243 -4.57 -26.67 9.61
C SER A 243 -5.19 -28.04 9.91
N ALA A 244 -5.55 -28.77 8.86
CA ALA A 244 -5.91 -30.17 8.97
C ALA A 244 -4.64 -30.95 9.35
N GLY A 245 -4.48 -31.25 10.64
CA GLY A 245 -3.33 -32.00 11.15
C GLY A 245 -3.26 -31.98 12.67
N GLY A 246 -4.08 -32.82 13.32
CA GLY A 246 -4.08 -32.99 14.78
C GLY A 246 -5.28 -33.78 15.28
N SER A 247 -5.15 -35.10 15.26
CA SER A 247 -5.97 -36.17 15.87
C SER A 247 -7.21 -35.75 16.69
N GLY A 248 -8.37 -35.84 16.06
CA GLY A 248 -9.67 -35.97 16.73
C GLY A 248 -10.43 -37.10 16.05
N ALA A 249 -10.84 -38.13 16.81
CA ALA A 249 -11.61 -39.26 16.30
C ALA A 249 -12.92 -38.77 15.64
N ALA A 250 -13.18 -39.20 14.40
CA ALA A 250 -14.39 -38.89 13.68
C ALA A 250 -15.60 -39.64 14.28
N PRO A 251 -16.80 -39.02 14.38
CA PRO A 251 -18.02 -39.79 14.54
C PRO A 251 -18.40 -40.37 13.17
N ALA A 252 -18.20 -41.67 13.01
CA ALA A 252 -18.73 -42.42 11.88
C ALA A 252 -20.22 -42.69 12.12
N GLY A 253 -21.08 -42.05 11.33
CA GLY A 253 -22.49 -42.41 11.22
C GLY A 253 -22.91 -42.29 9.77
N GLN A 254 -23.11 -43.42 9.09
CA GLN A 254 -23.74 -43.42 7.77
C GLN A 254 -25.20 -42.94 7.91
N PRO A 255 -25.73 -42.18 6.94
CA PRO A 255 -27.14 -41.80 6.92
C PRO A 255 -28.03 -43.05 7.02
N THR A 256 -29.01 -43.03 7.92
CA THR A 256 -30.02 -44.09 7.96
C THR A 256 -30.98 -43.94 6.78
N ASP A 257 -31.52 -45.06 6.30
CA ASP A 257 -32.48 -45.07 5.18
C ASP A 257 -33.70 -44.17 5.46
N ASP A 258 -34.11 -44.04 6.73
CA ASP A 258 -35.17 -43.14 7.16
C ASP A 258 -34.83 -41.66 6.93
N MET A 259 -33.57 -41.28 7.16
CA MET A 259 -33.10 -39.91 6.94
C MET A 259 -33.02 -39.59 5.45
N VAL A 260 -32.60 -40.57 4.63
CA VAL A 260 -32.61 -40.43 3.17
C VAL A 260 -34.06 -40.30 2.66
N ALA A 261 -34.98 -41.13 3.14
CA ALA A 261 -36.38 -41.11 2.74
C ALA A 261 -37.11 -39.81 3.11
N GLU A 262 -36.81 -39.23 4.28
CA GLU A 262 -37.35 -37.94 4.73
C GLU A 262 -36.85 -36.79 3.83
N ILE A 263 -35.55 -36.77 3.50
CA ILE A 263 -34.96 -35.75 2.62
C ILE A 263 -35.55 -35.85 1.21
N THR A 264 -35.67 -37.07 0.65
CA THR A 264 -36.27 -37.28 -0.66
C THR A 264 -37.72 -36.81 -0.70
N ARG A 265 -38.51 -37.04 0.36
CA ARG A 265 -39.91 -36.59 0.43
C ARG A 265 -40.03 -35.07 0.39
N ARG A 266 -39.15 -34.36 1.11
CA ARG A 266 -39.14 -32.89 1.16
C ARG A 266 -38.77 -32.27 -0.19
N VAL A 267 -37.73 -32.81 -0.84
CA VAL A 267 -37.31 -32.36 -2.18
C VAL A 267 -38.42 -32.58 -3.21
N LEU A 268 -39.08 -33.73 -3.19
CA LEU A 268 -40.18 -34.01 -4.13
C LEU A 268 -41.43 -33.17 -3.87
N ALA A 269 -41.65 -32.70 -2.64
CA ALA A 269 -42.76 -31.80 -2.30
C ALA A 269 -42.50 -30.37 -2.79
N GLU A 270 -41.24 -29.91 -2.79
CA GLU A 270 -40.86 -28.60 -3.33
C GLU A 270 -40.90 -28.54 -4.86
N LEU A 271 -40.63 -29.66 -5.53
CA LEU A 271 -40.67 -29.76 -7.00
C LEU A 271 -42.08 -29.86 -7.61
N LYS A 272 -43.13 -29.98 -6.78
CA LYS A 272 -44.54 -30.05 -7.22
C LYS A 272 -45.32 -28.74 -7.04
N LYS A 273 -44.64 -27.61 -6.81
CA LYS A 273 -45.23 -26.26 -6.79
C LYS A 273 -44.92 -25.49 -8.07
#